data_AF-A0A2K0TDT0-F1
#
_entry.id   AF-A0A2K0TDT0-F1
#
_cell.length_a   1.000
_cell.length_b   1.000
_cell.length_c   1.000
_cell.angle_alpha   90.00
_cell.angle_beta   90.00
_cell.angle_gamma   90.00
#
_symmetry.space_group_name_H-M   'P 1'
#
loop_
_entity.id
_entity.type
_entity.pdbx_description
1 polymer ?
#
loop_
_entity_poly.entity_id
_entity_poly.type
_entity_poly.pdbx_seq_one_letter_code
_entity_poly.pdbx_strand_id
1 'polypeptide(L)'
;MTKLQVQSRTNRLQLRWWEHKNPGKEAPSAISTYSIPASELEEVLKFQGTECRQGDVLIVRTGFVRWHDLADERTRIKGTSPETKILTLIGVESNMDTVRWLYSKHFSAVAGDTMGWEAWPYPKDCCLHEWLLCQWGTPIGEMWNLEQLSDVCAELKRWSFFLTSAPLHVVGAVGSPPNVIAIF
;
A
#
# COMPACT_ATOMS: atom_id res chain seq x y z
N MET A 1 16.99 -10.12 -1.44
CA MET A 1 17.02 -9.29 -2.66
C MET A 1 15.61 -8.75 -2.75
N THR A 2 15.40 -7.47 -2.45
CA THR A 2 14.06 -6.93 -2.25
C THR A 2 13.97 -5.66 -3.08
N LYS A 3 13.15 -5.72 -4.12
CA LYS A 3 12.55 -4.57 -4.83
C LYS A 3 11.11 -4.51 -4.26
N LEU A 4 10.33 -3.44 -4.21
CA LEU A 4 9.96 -2.44 -5.23
C LEU A 4 8.92 -1.48 -4.56
N GLN A 5 8.82 -0.18 -4.90
CA GLN A 5 7.57 0.60 -5.20
C GLN A 5 7.75 2.15 -5.36
N VAL A 6 6.71 2.79 -5.94
CA VAL A 6 6.45 3.94 -6.87
C VAL A 6 6.17 5.32 -6.31
N GLN A 7 6.65 6.36 -7.01
CA GLN A 7 6.83 7.71 -6.47
C GLN A 7 7.09 8.84 -7.51
N SER A 8 6.61 10.09 -7.28
CA SER A 8 7.42 11.34 -7.39
C SER A 8 6.87 12.67 -6.73
N ARG A 9 7.75 13.55 -6.21
CA ARG A 9 7.89 15.05 -6.07
C ARG A 9 6.78 16.10 -5.81
N THR A 10 5.51 15.80 -5.55
CA THR A 10 4.54 16.86 -5.18
C THR A 10 3.45 16.30 -4.29
N ASN A 11 3.71 16.24 -2.97
CA ASN A 11 2.73 15.92 -1.93
C ASN A 11 1.87 14.65 -2.10
N ARG A 12 2.01 13.81 -3.13
CA ARG A 12 0.92 12.91 -3.58
C ARG A 12 1.46 11.82 -4.53
N LEU A 13 1.53 10.55 -4.15
CA LEU A 13 2.42 9.58 -4.83
C LEU A 13 1.82 8.28 -5.42
N GLN A 14 0.69 7.73 -4.96
CA GLN A 14 -0.20 6.95 -5.88
C GLN A 14 -0.85 7.88 -6.91
N LEU A 15 -1.08 9.09 -6.43
CA LEU A 15 -1.52 10.23 -7.19
C LEU A 15 -0.65 10.55 -8.40
N ARG A 16 0.63 10.20 -8.46
CA ARG A 16 1.50 10.55 -9.59
C ARG A 16 1.16 9.80 -10.87
N TRP A 17 1.11 8.48 -10.80
CA TRP A 17 0.63 7.68 -11.91
C TRP A 17 -0.85 8.01 -12.17
N TRP A 18 -1.65 8.19 -11.12
CA TRP A 18 -3.05 8.56 -11.27
C TRP A 18 -3.24 9.88 -12.03
N GLU A 19 -2.53 10.94 -11.64
CA GLU A 19 -2.54 12.28 -12.25
C GLU A 19 -2.01 12.23 -13.69
N HIS A 20 -0.98 11.43 -13.95
CA HIS A 20 -0.48 11.19 -15.31
C HIS A 20 -1.51 10.50 -16.18
N LYS A 21 -2.18 9.46 -15.66
CA LYS A 21 -3.18 8.66 -16.37
C LYS A 21 -4.53 9.39 -16.49
N ASN A 22 -4.86 10.24 -15.52
CA ASN A 22 -6.14 10.94 -15.37
C ASN A 22 -5.91 12.46 -15.24
N PRO A 23 -5.37 13.13 -16.29
CA PRO A 23 -5.10 14.55 -16.24
C PRO A 23 -6.38 15.34 -15.94
N GLY A 24 -6.31 16.24 -14.94
CA GLY A 24 -7.43 17.09 -14.53
C GLY A 24 -8.48 16.41 -13.64
N LYS A 25 -8.30 15.14 -13.26
CA LYS A 25 -9.15 14.49 -12.25
C LYS A 25 -8.49 14.52 -10.87
N GLU A 26 -9.31 14.71 -9.84
CA GLU A 26 -8.85 14.48 -8.47
C GLU A 26 -8.58 12.98 -8.26
N ALA A 27 -7.63 12.68 -7.38
CA ALA A 27 -7.39 11.30 -6.99
C ALA A 27 -8.44 10.78 -6.02
N PRO A 28 -8.62 9.45 -5.96
CA PRO A 28 -9.55 8.84 -5.04
C PRO A 28 -9.21 9.23 -3.59
N SER A 29 -10.25 9.43 -2.79
CA SER A 29 -10.08 9.80 -1.39
C SER A 29 -9.57 8.61 -0.60
N ALA A 30 -8.59 8.84 0.28
CA ALA A 30 -8.04 7.79 1.14
C ALA A 30 -9.09 7.19 2.12
N ILE A 31 -10.16 7.94 2.39
CA ILE A 31 -11.28 7.54 3.24
C ILE A 31 -12.54 7.20 2.44
N SER A 32 -12.36 6.73 1.20
CA SER A 32 -13.41 6.17 0.34
C SER A 32 -13.01 4.78 -0.13
N THR A 33 -13.99 3.93 -0.45
CA THR A 33 -13.74 2.58 -0.98
C THR A 33 -13.34 2.65 -2.44
N TYR A 34 -12.08 3.03 -2.67
CA TYR A 34 -11.46 2.88 -3.98
C TYR A 34 -10.63 1.59 -4.00
N SER A 35 -11.08 0.64 -4.82
CA SER A 35 -10.43 -0.66 -4.99
C SER A 35 -9.41 -0.55 -6.11
N ILE A 36 -8.12 -0.69 -5.77
CA ILE A 36 -7.02 -0.62 -6.73
C ILE A 36 -6.84 -2.01 -7.35
N PRO A 37 -7.23 -2.21 -8.63
CA PRO A 37 -7.13 -3.53 -9.26
C PRO A 37 -5.66 -3.91 -9.52
N ALA A 38 -5.38 -5.21 -9.59
CA ALA A 38 -4.04 -5.69 -9.94
C ALA A 38 -3.55 -5.17 -11.31
N SER A 39 -4.46 -4.90 -12.24
CA SER A 39 -4.13 -4.28 -13.54
C SER A 39 -3.58 -2.86 -13.39
N GLU A 40 -4.09 -2.07 -12.44
CA GLU A 40 -3.56 -0.74 -12.13
C GLU A 40 -2.15 -0.84 -11.52
N LEU A 41 -1.92 -1.80 -10.62
CA LEU A 41 -0.58 -2.06 -10.08
C LEU A 41 0.42 -2.41 -11.21
N GLU A 42 0.00 -3.20 -12.21
CA GLU A 42 0.81 -3.51 -13.39
C GLU A 42 1.06 -2.29 -14.29
N GLU A 43 0.07 -1.41 -14.49
CA GLU A 43 0.26 -0.16 -15.23
C GLU A 43 1.23 0.79 -14.51
N VAL A 44 1.13 0.84 -13.19
CA VAL A 44 2.02 1.58 -12.31
C VAL A 44 3.46 1.05 -12.43
N LEU A 45 3.67 -0.27 -12.37
CA LEU A 45 4.97 -0.92 -12.60
C LEU A 45 5.59 -0.54 -13.96
N LYS A 46 4.78 -0.59 -15.02
CA LYS A 46 5.20 -0.23 -16.38
C LYS A 46 5.57 1.24 -16.51
N PHE A 47 4.77 2.14 -15.94
CA PHE A 47 5.03 3.58 -15.97
C PHE A 47 6.39 3.95 -15.35
N GLN A 48 6.82 3.19 -14.35
CA GLN A 48 8.12 3.38 -13.72
C GLN A 48 9.28 2.66 -14.39
N GLY A 49 8.99 1.74 -15.31
CA GLY A 49 9.96 0.77 -15.80
C GLY A 49 10.51 -0.13 -14.68
N THR A 50 9.68 -0.54 -13.72
CA THR A 50 10.12 -1.39 -12.60
C THR A 50 9.53 -2.79 -12.69
N GLU A 51 10.37 -3.80 -12.48
CA GLU A 51 10.00 -5.22 -12.53
C GLU A 51 10.07 -5.86 -11.13
N CYS A 52 9.01 -6.59 -10.78
CA CYS A 52 8.97 -7.43 -9.59
C CYS A 52 9.77 -8.73 -9.80
N ARG A 53 10.40 -9.21 -8.75
CA ARG A 53 11.09 -10.49 -8.64
C ARG A 53 10.52 -11.28 -7.47
N GLN A 54 10.66 -12.60 -7.54
CA GLN A 54 10.33 -13.46 -6.40
C GLN A 54 11.11 -13.03 -5.14
N GLY A 55 10.41 -12.99 -4.00
CA GLY A 55 10.98 -12.58 -2.72
C GLY A 55 10.96 -11.07 -2.46
N ASP A 56 10.50 -10.27 -3.43
CA ASP A 56 10.30 -8.84 -3.27
C ASP A 56 9.24 -8.51 -2.21
N VAL A 57 9.30 -7.28 -1.69
CA VAL A 57 8.27 -6.71 -0.82
C VAL A 57 7.56 -5.62 -1.62
N LEU A 58 6.25 -5.79 -1.80
CA LEU A 58 5.41 -4.83 -2.53
C LEU A 58 4.87 -3.76 -1.57
N ILE A 59 5.17 -2.48 -1.79
CA ILE A 59 4.84 -1.38 -0.85
C ILE A 59 3.86 -0.36 -1.45
N VAL A 60 2.56 -0.56 -1.26
CA VAL A 60 1.50 0.24 -1.88
C VAL A 60 1.25 1.54 -1.11
N ARG A 61 1.61 2.68 -1.70
CA ARG A 61 1.30 3.99 -1.14
C ARG A 61 0.00 4.55 -1.69
N THR A 62 -1.05 4.62 -0.89
CA THR A 62 -2.37 5.19 -1.21
C THR A 62 -2.51 6.66 -0.80
N GLY A 63 -1.68 7.13 0.14
CA GLY A 63 -1.73 8.48 0.70
C GLY A 63 -2.60 8.61 1.96
N PHE A 64 -3.00 7.51 2.61
CA PHE A 64 -3.82 7.54 3.81
C PHE A 64 -3.11 8.19 5.01
N VAL A 65 -1.88 7.77 5.36
CA VAL A 65 -1.09 8.42 6.43
C VAL A 65 -0.96 9.92 6.20
N ARG A 66 -0.68 10.35 4.97
CA ARG A 66 -0.61 11.77 4.62
C ARG A 66 -1.94 12.50 4.80
N TRP A 67 -3.04 11.91 4.35
CA TRP A 67 -4.37 12.48 4.57
C TRP A 67 -4.64 12.65 6.07
N HIS A 68 -4.32 11.63 6.87
CA HIS A 68 -4.50 11.64 8.31
C HIS A 68 -3.70 12.78 8.96
N ASP A 69 -2.42 12.92 8.62
CA ASP A 69 -1.54 13.93 9.21
C ASP A 69 -1.93 15.37 8.84
N LEU A 70 -2.49 15.58 7.63
CA LEU A 70 -2.92 16.90 7.15
C LEU A 70 -4.35 17.27 7.52
N ALA A 71 -5.21 16.29 7.82
CA ALA A 71 -6.61 16.53 8.18
C ALA A 71 -6.73 17.20 9.56
N ASP A 72 -7.73 18.07 9.73
CA ASP A 72 -8.11 18.54 11.06
C ASP A 72 -8.71 17.40 11.91
N GLU A 73 -8.80 17.61 13.23
CA GLU A 73 -9.30 16.60 14.18
C GLU A 73 -10.70 16.08 13.83
N ARG A 74 -11.62 16.98 13.45
CA ARG A 74 -13.00 16.61 13.12
C ARG A 74 -13.04 15.76 11.84
N THR A 75 -12.25 16.12 10.84
CA THR A 75 -12.12 15.39 9.58
C THR A 75 -11.49 14.02 9.81
N ARG A 76 -10.45 13.93 10.65
CA ARG A 76 -9.84 12.65 11.04
C ARG A 76 -10.85 11.72 11.70
N ILE A 77 -11.52 12.18 12.76
CA ILE A 77 -12.51 11.38 13.51
C ILE A 77 -13.60 10.87 12.56
N LYS A 78 -14.14 11.72 11.69
CA LYS A 78 -15.16 11.31 10.71
C LYS A 78 -14.61 10.32 9.67
N GLY A 79 -13.32 10.36 9.37
CA GLY A 79 -12.68 9.48 8.40
C GLY A 79 -12.32 8.10 8.96
N THR A 80 -12.05 8.00 10.28
CA THR A 80 -11.52 6.79 10.91
C THR A 80 -12.41 6.17 11.98
N SER A 81 -13.46 6.87 12.46
CA SER A 81 -14.36 6.35 13.49
C SER A 81 -15.50 5.51 12.90
N PRO A 82 -15.61 4.22 13.26
CA PRO A 82 -16.73 3.35 12.86
C PRO A 82 -18.08 3.80 13.43
N GLU A 83 -18.07 4.58 14.52
CA GLU A 83 -19.29 5.05 15.20
C GLU A 83 -20.06 6.09 14.37
N THR A 84 -19.37 6.75 13.43
CA THR A 84 -19.94 7.85 12.65
C THR A 84 -20.39 7.44 11.25
N LYS A 85 -19.91 6.30 10.73
CA LYS A 85 -20.24 5.70 9.43
C LYS A 85 -19.57 4.32 9.28
N ILE A 86 -20.00 3.52 8.30
CA ILE A 86 -19.21 2.37 7.83
C ILE A 86 -17.83 2.90 7.44
N LEU A 87 -16.78 2.35 8.06
CA LEU A 87 -15.40 2.65 7.70
C LEU A 87 -15.22 2.34 6.21
N THR A 88 -14.60 3.24 5.47
CA THR A 88 -14.34 3.09 4.03
C THR A 88 -12.92 3.51 3.74
N LEU A 89 -12.14 2.61 3.15
CA LEU A 89 -10.70 2.82 2.94
C LEU A 89 -10.31 2.43 1.53
N ILE A 90 -9.39 3.22 0.96
CA ILE A 90 -8.68 2.87 -0.26
C ILE A 90 -7.73 1.71 0.01
N GLY A 91 -7.57 0.81 -0.95
CA GLY A 91 -6.59 -0.27 -0.83
C GLY A 91 -6.62 -1.18 -2.04
N VAL A 92 -5.84 -2.25 -1.98
CA VAL A 92 -5.79 -3.23 -3.07
C VAL A 92 -7.12 -3.96 -3.19
N GLU A 93 -7.61 -4.15 -4.42
CA GLU A 93 -8.89 -4.78 -4.71
C GLU A 93 -8.91 -6.26 -4.30
N SER A 94 -9.88 -6.63 -3.48
CA SER A 94 -10.05 -8.01 -3.00
C SER A 94 -10.92 -8.83 -3.96
N ASN A 95 -10.27 -9.58 -4.85
CA ASN A 95 -10.90 -10.57 -5.71
C ASN A 95 -9.90 -11.68 -6.09
N MET A 96 -10.38 -12.74 -6.75
CA MET A 96 -9.53 -13.87 -7.12
C MET A 96 -8.48 -13.53 -8.20
N ASP A 97 -8.66 -12.48 -8.98
CA ASP A 97 -7.66 -12.05 -9.96
C ASP A 97 -6.45 -11.39 -9.26
N THR A 98 -6.70 -10.56 -8.24
CA THR A 98 -5.66 -10.04 -7.35
C THR A 98 -4.96 -11.17 -6.59
N VAL A 99 -5.71 -12.14 -6.04
CA VAL A 99 -5.13 -13.31 -5.34
C VAL A 99 -4.17 -14.07 -6.26
N ARG A 100 -4.61 -14.40 -7.49
CA ARG A 100 -3.76 -15.07 -8.49
C ARG A 100 -2.56 -14.24 -8.88
N TRP A 101 -2.73 -12.94 -9.05
CA TRP A 101 -1.65 -12.03 -9.36
C TRP A 101 -0.59 -12.01 -8.26
N LEU A 102 -0.98 -11.81 -7.01
CA LEU A 102 -0.08 -11.84 -5.85
C LEU A 102 0.66 -13.16 -5.74
N TYR A 103 -0.07 -14.28 -5.88
CA TYR A 103 0.53 -15.61 -5.86
C TYR A 103 1.57 -15.79 -6.96
N SER A 104 1.29 -15.32 -8.18
CA SER A 104 2.23 -15.43 -9.32
C SER A 104 3.53 -14.64 -9.13
N LYS A 105 3.50 -13.57 -8.32
CA LYS A 105 4.68 -12.72 -8.06
C LYS A 105 5.56 -13.25 -6.93
N HIS A 106 5.03 -14.11 -6.06
CA HIS A 106 5.74 -14.67 -4.91
C HIS A 106 6.44 -13.61 -4.04
N PHE A 107 5.70 -12.56 -3.67
CA PHE A 107 6.19 -11.55 -2.74
C PHE A 107 6.44 -12.16 -1.34
N SER A 108 7.54 -11.75 -0.70
CA SER A 108 7.87 -12.18 0.66
C SER A 108 7.04 -11.46 1.72
N ALA A 109 6.59 -10.24 1.43
CA ALA A 109 5.63 -9.48 2.22
C ALA A 109 4.93 -8.45 1.32
N VAL A 110 3.79 -7.93 1.79
CA VAL A 110 3.18 -6.72 1.24
C VAL A 110 3.13 -5.65 2.32
N ALA A 111 3.17 -4.39 1.93
CA ALA A 111 3.03 -3.28 2.85
C ALA A 111 2.27 -2.11 2.22
N GLY A 112 1.79 -1.18 3.04
CA GLY A 112 1.18 0.06 2.59
C GLY A 112 1.03 1.10 3.69
N ASP A 113 0.46 2.25 3.34
CA ASP A 113 0.26 3.39 4.23
C ASP A 113 -1.20 3.58 4.66
N THR A 114 -2.04 2.55 4.53
CA THR A 114 -3.44 2.53 5.00
C THR A 114 -3.57 1.68 6.29
N MET A 115 -4.67 1.85 7.03
CA MET A 115 -5.01 1.03 8.22
C MET A 115 -5.21 -0.46 7.92
N GLY A 116 -5.65 -0.77 6.70
CA GLY A 116 -5.73 -2.11 6.13
C GLY A 116 -4.96 -2.12 4.81
N TRP A 117 -4.35 -3.23 4.39
CA TRP A 117 -3.70 -3.26 3.08
C TRP A 117 -4.68 -3.32 1.89
N GLU A 118 -5.80 -4.03 2.07
CA GLU A 118 -6.87 -4.16 1.08
C GLU A 118 -7.92 -3.05 1.20
N ALA A 119 -8.66 -2.80 0.11
CA ALA A 119 -9.76 -1.84 0.13
C ALA A 119 -10.86 -2.32 1.09
N TRP A 120 -11.49 -1.37 1.78
CA TRP A 120 -12.53 -1.70 2.75
C TRP A 120 -13.83 -0.90 2.49
N PRO A 121 -15.02 -1.53 2.57
CA PRO A 121 -15.24 -2.96 2.80
C PRO A 121 -14.83 -3.82 1.58
N TYR A 122 -14.36 -5.04 1.85
CA TYR A 122 -14.07 -6.04 0.82
C TYR A 122 -15.27 -6.99 0.57
N PRO A 123 -15.35 -7.68 -0.58
CA PRO A 123 -16.38 -8.67 -0.87
C PRO A 123 -16.34 -9.87 0.08
N LYS A 124 -17.51 -10.37 0.50
CA LYS A 124 -17.60 -11.47 1.49
C LYS A 124 -16.92 -12.78 1.07
N ASP A 125 -16.71 -12.97 -0.23
CA ASP A 125 -16.14 -14.17 -0.84
C ASP A 125 -14.63 -14.07 -1.09
N CYS A 126 -14.01 -12.91 -0.84
CA CYS A 126 -12.57 -12.73 -1.00
C CYS A 126 -12.00 -11.74 0.03
N CYS A 127 -11.25 -12.26 1.00
CA CYS A 127 -10.48 -11.47 1.95
C CYS A 127 -8.98 -11.67 1.67
N LEU A 128 -8.29 -10.60 1.24
CA LEU A 128 -6.85 -10.68 0.96
C LEU A 128 -6.05 -10.95 2.23
N HIS A 129 -6.49 -10.44 3.39
CA HIS A 129 -5.83 -10.77 4.67
C HIS A 129 -5.75 -12.27 4.92
N GLU A 130 -6.85 -13.02 4.70
CA GLU A 130 -6.87 -14.47 4.89
C GLU A 130 -5.97 -15.19 3.89
N TRP A 131 -6.00 -14.78 2.62
CA TRP A 131 -5.12 -15.36 1.59
C TRP A 131 -3.64 -15.11 1.88
N LEU A 132 -3.28 -13.89 2.27
CA LEU A 132 -1.90 -13.52 2.56
C LEU A 132 -1.41 -14.22 3.84
N LEU A 133 -2.12 -14.08 4.96
CA LEU A 133 -1.64 -14.54 6.27
C LEU A 133 -1.85 -16.04 6.47
N CYS A 134 -3.08 -16.54 6.26
CA CYS A 134 -3.46 -17.89 6.66
C CYS A 134 -3.09 -18.93 5.60
N GLN A 135 -3.17 -18.58 4.31
CA GLN A 135 -3.02 -19.58 3.24
C GLN A 135 -1.56 -19.82 2.86
N TRP A 136 -0.82 -18.79 2.43
CA TRP A 136 0.58 -18.97 2.01
C TRP A 136 1.60 -18.20 2.86
N GLY A 137 1.18 -17.53 3.93
CA GLY A 137 2.07 -17.00 4.97
C GLY A 137 2.86 -15.75 4.59
N THR A 138 2.32 -14.88 3.74
CA THR A 138 2.87 -13.56 3.40
C THR A 138 2.46 -12.51 4.46
N PRO A 139 3.42 -11.92 5.20
CA PRO A 139 3.13 -10.85 6.16
C PRO A 139 2.61 -9.57 5.50
N ILE A 140 1.85 -8.79 6.27
CA ILE A 140 1.26 -7.51 5.86
C ILE A 140 1.82 -6.39 6.74
N GLY A 141 2.35 -5.33 6.12
CA GLY A 141 2.75 -4.09 6.77
C GLY A 141 1.72 -2.99 6.55
N GLU A 142 1.27 -2.35 7.61
CA GLU A 142 0.21 -1.33 7.55
C GLU A 142 0.68 -0.04 8.21
N MET A 143 0.05 1.08 7.84
CA MET A 143 0.35 2.40 8.40
C MET A 143 1.82 2.84 8.27
N TRP A 144 2.52 2.39 7.23
CA TRP A 144 3.88 2.87 6.97
C TRP A 144 3.84 4.32 6.51
N ASN A 145 4.68 5.19 7.08
CA ASN A 145 4.87 6.52 6.53
C ASN A 145 5.76 6.43 5.29
N LEU A 146 5.15 6.60 4.12
CA LEU A 146 5.83 6.48 2.85
C LEU A 146 6.18 7.83 2.23
N GLU A 147 5.87 8.98 2.85
CA GLU A 147 6.03 10.29 2.20
C GLU A 147 7.47 10.61 1.81
N GLN A 148 8.40 10.56 2.78
CA GLN A 148 9.81 10.88 2.51
C GLN A 148 10.44 9.85 1.57
N LEU A 149 10.19 8.56 1.83
CA LEU A 149 10.60 7.49 0.92
C LEU A 149 10.16 7.87 -0.49
N SER A 150 8.93 8.38 -0.59
CA SER A 150 8.22 8.81 -1.78
C SER A 150 8.71 10.07 -2.50
N ASP A 151 9.49 10.91 -1.84
CA ASP A 151 10.25 11.96 -2.53
C ASP A 151 11.62 11.48 -3.02
N VAL A 152 12.18 10.40 -2.46
CA VAL A 152 13.52 9.93 -2.82
C VAL A 152 13.55 9.12 -4.11
N CYS A 153 12.71 8.10 -4.31
CA CYS A 153 12.63 7.44 -5.62
C CYS A 153 12.15 8.40 -6.71
N ALA A 154 11.39 9.45 -6.35
CA ALA A 154 11.02 10.53 -7.25
C ALA A 154 12.22 11.16 -7.96
N GLU A 155 13.17 11.53 -7.12
CA GLU A 155 14.37 12.29 -7.44
C GLU A 155 15.35 11.38 -8.16
N LEU A 156 15.51 10.17 -7.65
CA LEU A 156 16.42 9.17 -8.19
C LEU A 156 15.86 8.44 -9.41
N LYS A 157 14.57 8.61 -9.72
CA LYS A 157 13.82 7.82 -10.73
C LYS A 157 14.07 6.31 -10.57
N ARG A 158 14.10 5.83 -9.32
CA ARG A 158 14.47 4.46 -8.98
C ARG A 158 13.60 3.93 -7.88
N TRP A 159 12.81 2.90 -8.18
CA TRP A 159 11.77 2.38 -7.28
C TRP A 159 12.08 1.00 -6.73
N SER A 160 13.35 0.65 -6.71
CA SER A 160 13.86 -0.55 -6.06
C SER A 160 15.03 -0.15 -5.18
N PHE A 161 15.04 -0.65 -3.96
CA PHE A 161 15.97 -0.28 -2.89
C PHE A 161 16.04 -1.43 -1.91
N PHE A 162 17.14 -1.54 -1.19
CA PHE A 162 17.25 -2.55 -0.14
C PHE A 162 16.35 -2.15 1.04
N LEU A 163 15.57 -3.10 1.55
CA LEU A 163 14.64 -2.89 2.66
C LEU A 163 15.08 -3.74 3.85
N THR A 164 15.23 -3.11 5.01
CA THR A 164 15.30 -3.83 6.29
C THR A 164 14.01 -3.60 7.05
N SER A 165 13.40 -4.67 7.53
CA SER A 165 12.30 -4.62 8.51
C SER A 165 12.57 -5.68 9.56
N ALA A 166 12.90 -5.25 10.77
CA ALA A 166 13.23 -6.16 11.87
C ALA A 166 12.12 -6.10 12.94
N PRO A 167 11.22 -7.10 12.99
CA PRO A 167 10.19 -7.13 14.02
C PRO A 167 10.82 -7.31 15.41
N LEU A 168 10.14 -6.82 16.45
CA LEU A 168 10.53 -7.04 17.82
C LEU A 168 10.48 -8.54 18.16
N HIS A 169 11.44 -9.01 18.95
CA HIS A 169 11.44 -10.38 19.43
C HIS A 169 10.51 -10.52 20.64
N VAL A 170 9.22 -10.76 20.36
CA VAL A 170 8.18 -10.95 21.38
C VAL A 170 7.52 -12.31 21.18
N VAL A 171 7.72 -13.23 22.12
CA VAL A 171 7.17 -14.59 22.06
C VAL A 171 5.64 -14.52 22.12
N GLY A 172 4.98 -15.17 21.15
CA GLY A 172 3.51 -15.19 21.05
C GLY A 172 2.89 -13.93 20.45
N ALA A 173 3.68 -12.94 20.02
CA ALA A 173 3.15 -11.78 19.32
C ALA A 173 2.64 -12.13 17.92
N VAL A 174 1.55 -11.48 17.52
CA VAL A 174 0.93 -11.60 16.18
C VAL A 174 1.29 -10.44 15.25
N GLY A 175 2.17 -9.54 15.70
CA GLY A 175 2.62 -8.35 14.97
C GLY A 175 3.69 -7.59 15.75
N SER A 176 4.27 -6.56 15.12
CA SER A 176 5.29 -5.68 15.70
C SER A 176 5.12 -4.27 15.14
N PRO A 177 5.40 -3.21 15.93
CA PRO A 177 5.65 -1.88 15.37
C PRO A 177 6.71 -1.93 14.25
N PRO A 178 6.59 -1.09 13.22
CA PRO A 178 7.53 -1.11 12.10
C PRO A 178 8.89 -0.55 12.52
N ASN A 179 9.96 -1.31 12.31
CA ASN A 179 11.35 -0.83 12.30
C ASN A 179 11.90 -0.99 10.88
N VAL A 180 11.42 -0.11 9.99
CA VAL A 180 11.59 -0.23 8.55
C VAL A 180 12.53 0.84 8.02
N ILE A 181 13.55 0.43 7.27
CA ILE A 181 14.52 1.33 6.65
C ILE A 181 14.69 0.94 5.18
N ALA A 182 14.57 1.94 4.30
CA ALA A 182 14.87 1.82 2.88
C ALA A 182 16.27 2.40 2.59
N ILE A 183 17.09 1.67 1.82
CA ILE A 183 18.47 2.01 1.49
C ILE A 183 18.67 1.99 -0.03
N PHE A 184 19.15 3.11 -0.56
CA PHE A 184 19.29 3.41 -1.98
C PHE A 184 20.73 3.25 -2.48
#